data_AF-A0A3N9NGQ1-F1
#
_entry.id   AF-A0A3N9NGQ1-F1
#
_cell.length_a   1.000
_cell.length_b   1.000
_cell.length_c   1.000
_cell.angle_alpha   90.00
_cell.angle_beta   90.00
_cell.angle_gamma   90.00
#
_symmetry.space_group_name_H-M   'P 1'
#
loop_
_entity.id
_entity.type
_entity.pdbx_description
1 polymer ?
#
loop_
_entity_poly.entity_id
_entity_poly.type
_entity_poly.pdbx_seq_one_letter_code
_entity_poly.pdbx_strand_id
1 'polypeptide(L)' 'MKALFLFTFCFLCIFNISAGENALLKLWYNQPAKQWVEALPIGNGRLGAMVFGNPFKEKIQLN' A
#
# COMPACT_ATOMS: atom_id res chain seq x y z
N MET A 1 40.97 2.04 3.60
CA MET A 1 40.64 0.94 2.66
C MET A 1 39.38 0.16 3.05
N LYS A 2 39.15 -0.21 4.33
CA LYS A 2 37.93 -0.91 4.78
C LYS A 2 36.63 -0.11 4.58
N ALA A 3 36.65 1.20 4.87
CA ALA A 3 35.49 2.09 4.70
C ALA A 3 35.06 2.27 3.22
N LEU A 4 36.02 2.24 2.29
CA LEU A 4 35.74 2.32 0.86
C LEU A 4 35.00 1.07 0.37
N PHE A 5 35.43 -0.11 0.83
CA PHE A 5 34.74 -1.38 0.56
C PHE A 5 33.30 -1.39 1.10
N LEU A 6 33.11 -0.84 2.31
CA LEU A 6 31.79 -0.75 2.94
C LEU A 6 30.85 0.19 2.16
N PHE A 7 31.37 1.32 1.67
CA PHE A 7 30.63 2.26 0.84
C PHE A 7 30.22 1.66 -0.50
N THR A 8 31.13 0.97 -1.19
CA THR A 8 30.83 0.30 -2.47
C THR A 8 29.82 -0.84 -2.28
N PHE A 9 29.92 -1.60 -1.19
CA PHE A 9 28.95 -2.65 -0.86
C PHE A 9 27.56 -2.09 -0.60
N CYS A 10 27.47 -1.00 0.18
CA CYS A 10 26.20 -0.29 0.43
C CYS A 10 25.57 0.24 -0.87
N PHE A 11 26.39 0.80 -1.77
CA PHE A 11 25.93 1.30 -3.07
C PHE A 11 25.37 0.17 -3.97
N LEU A 12 26.02 -0.99 -4.01
CA LEU A 12 25.54 -2.18 -4.75
C LEU A 12 24.22 -2.76 -4.20
N CYS A 13 24.00 -2.70 -2.88
CA CYS A 13 22.75 -3.15 -2.26
C CYS A 13 21.55 -2.25 -2.61
N ILE A 14 21.77 -0.94 -2.75
CA ILE A 14 20.69 0.03 -3.03
C ILE A 14 20.22 -0.06 -4.50
N PHE A 15 21.10 -0.40 -5.43
CA PHE A 15 20.79 -0.50 -6.87
C PHE A 15 19.80 -1.61 -7.24
N ASN A 16 19.58 -2.60 -6.38
CA ASN A 16 18.74 -3.78 -6.67
C ASN A 16 17.32 -3.69 -6.08
N ILE A 17 16.91 -2.53 -5.56
CA ILE A 17 15.55 -2.36 -5.04
C ILE A 17 14.60 -2.12 -6.22
N SER A 18 14.18 -3.21 -6.90
CA SER A 18 13.01 -3.17 -7.78
C SER A 18 11.77 -3.54 -6.97
N ALA A 19 10.92 -2.56 -6.71
CA ALA A 19 9.58 -2.83 -6.19
C ALA A 19 8.73 -3.38 -7.35
N GLY A 20 8.73 -4.70 -7.53
CA GLY A 20 7.85 -5.35 -8.50
C GLY A 20 6.39 -5.14 -8.11
N GLU A 21 5.61 -4.45 -8.95
CA GLU A 21 4.16 -4.33 -8.75
C GLU A 21 3.52 -5.71 -8.95
N ASN A 22 3.27 -6.41 -7.85
CA ASN A 22 2.65 -7.72 -7.88
C ASN A 22 1.14 -7.57 -8.07
N ALA A 23 0.70 -7.59 -9.33
CA ALA A 23 -0.70 -7.41 -9.71
C ALA A 23 -1.65 -8.43 -9.04
N LEU A 24 -1.15 -9.60 -8.63
CA LEU A 24 -1.96 -10.64 -7.97
C LEU A 24 -2.33 -10.29 -6.52
N LEU A 25 -1.61 -9.37 -5.87
CA LEU A 25 -1.82 -9.01 -4.46
C LEU A 25 -2.62 -7.72 -4.28
N LYS A 26 -3.35 -7.29 -5.32
CA LYS A 26 -4.13 -6.05 -5.31
C LYS A 26 -5.61 -6.39 -5.47
N LEU A 27 -6.43 -5.85 -4.58
CA LEU A 27 -7.87 -5.75 -4.80
C LEU A 27 -8.15 -4.42 -5.52
N TRP A 28 -8.73 -4.49 -6.71
CA TRP A 28 -9.04 -3.32 -7.53
C TRP A 28 -10.46 -3.42 -8.10
N TYR A 29 -11.16 -2.29 -8.11
CA TYR A 29 -12.55 -2.21 -8.56
C TYR A 29 -12.73 -0.97 -9.44
N ASN A 30 -13.61 -1.07 -10.43
CA ASN A 30 -13.87 0.00 -11.41
C ASN A 30 -15.04 0.90 -11.00
N GLN A 31 -15.60 0.73 -9.81
CA GLN A 31 -16.71 1.52 -9.29
C GLN A 31 -16.63 1.70 -7.76
N PRO A 32 -17.15 2.80 -7.21
CA PRO A 32 -17.26 3.00 -5.77
C PRO A 32 -18.19 2.00 -5.09
N ALA A 33 -17.93 1.71 -3.82
CA ALA A 33 -18.81 0.92 -2.97
C ALA A 33 -20.13 1.66 -2.68
N LYS A 34 -21.25 0.95 -2.77
CA LYS A 34 -22.58 1.42 -2.36
C LYS A 34 -22.96 0.88 -0.98
N GLN A 35 -22.50 -0.32 -0.66
CA GLN A 35 -22.77 -1.01 0.60
C GLN A 35 -21.48 -1.25 1.40
N TRP A 36 -21.61 -1.45 2.71
CA TRP A 36 -20.46 -1.66 3.60
C TRP A 36 -19.60 -2.89 3.20
N VAL A 37 -20.24 -3.96 2.76
CA VAL A 37 -19.57 -5.20 2.34
C VAL A 37 -18.75 -5.06 1.05
N GLU A 38 -18.95 -3.97 0.30
CA GLU A 38 -18.20 -3.67 -0.92
C GLU A 38 -17.00 -2.73 -0.65
N ALA A 39 -16.95 -2.09 0.52
CA ALA A 39 -15.90 -1.15 0.89
C ALA A 39 -14.60 -1.88 1.27
N LEU A 40 -13.46 -1.22 1.05
CA LEU A 40 -12.15 -1.84 1.29
C LEU A 40 -11.70 -1.63 2.74
N PRO A 41 -11.40 -2.71 3.48
CA PRO A 41 -10.92 -2.62 4.85
C PRO A 41 -9.44 -2.21 4.90
N ILE A 42 -9.12 -1.28 5.79
CA ILE A 42 -7.75 -0.94 6.19
C ILE A 42 -7.66 -0.93 7.72
N GLY A 43 -6.49 -1.22 8.28
CA GLY A 43 -6.29 -1.18 9.72
C GLY A 43 -4.85 -1.43 10.15
N ASN A 44 -4.56 -1.08 11.40
CA ASN A 44 -3.23 -1.27 12.02
C ASN A 44 -3.28 -2.15 13.28
N GLY A 45 -4.35 -2.93 13.45
CA GLY A 45 -4.59 -3.75 14.63
C GLY A 45 -5.21 -3.02 15.82
N ARG A 46 -5.19 -1.69 15.86
CA ARG A 46 -5.90 -0.87 16.87
C ARG A 46 -7.07 -0.09 16.28
N LEU A 47 -6.85 0.52 15.13
CA LEU A 47 -7.85 1.29 14.40
C LEU A 47 -8.21 0.54 13.12
N GLY A 48 -9.49 0.62 12.75
CA GLY A 48 -9.99 0.10 11.49
C GLY A 48 -10.72 1.18 10.70
N ALA A 49 -10.70 1.06 9.37
CA ALA A 49 -11.57 1.85 8.52
C ALA A 49 -12.05 1.08 7.30
N MET A 50 -13.21 1.48 6.78
CA MET A 50 -13.77 0.99 5.52
C MET A 50 -13.85 2.15 4.54
N VAL A 51 -13.18 2.00 3.38
CA VAL A 51 -13.06 3.04 2.34
C VAL A 51 -14.05 2.76 1.22
N PHE A 52 -14.90 3.74 0.89
CA PHE A 52 -15.96 3.56 -0.11
C PHE A 52 -15.54 3.99 -1.52
N GLY A 53 -14.60 4.92 -1.66
CA GLY A 53 -13.97 5.27 -2.94
C GLY A 53 -14.84 6.13 -3.87
N ASN A 54 -15.77 6.92 -3.33
CA ASN A 54 -16.61 7.80 -4.14
C ASN A 54 -15.87 9.13 -4.42
N PRO A 55 -15.57 9.47 -5.69
CA PRO A 55 -14.74 10.62 -6.03
C PRO A 55 -15.38 11.98 -5.71
N PHE A 56 -16.70 12.06 -5.61
CA PHE A 56 -17.41 13.32 -5.32
C PHE A 56 -17.74 13.49 -3.84
N LYS A 57 -18.01 12.37 -3.14
CA LYS A 57 -18.37 12.37 -1.73
C LYS A 57 -17.87 11.10 -1.07
N GLU A 58 -16.62 11.13 -0.63
CA GLU A 58 -15.99 10.01 0.06
C GLU A 58 -16.66 9.73 1.41
N LYS A 59 -16.67 8.45 1.80
CA LYS A 59 -17.09 8.01 3.13
C LYS A 59 -16.07 7.02 3.66
N ILE A 60 -15.36 7.41 4.71
CA ILE A 60 -14.50 6.52 5.47
C ILE A 60 -15.19 6.22 6.80
N GLN A 61 -15.67 4.99 6.97
CA GLN A 61 -16.25 4.55 8.24
C GLN A 61 -15.14 4.05 9.16
N LEU A 62 -15.13 4.48 10.42
CA LEU A 62 -14.10 4.12 11.41
C LEU A 62 -14.62 3.07 12.41
N ASN A 63 -13.70 2.28 12.95
CA ASN A 63 -13.87 1.38 14.10
C ASN A 63 -12.76 1.62 15.14
#